data_AF-A0A359IKX5-F1
#
_entry.id   AF-A0A359IKX5-F1
#
_cell.length_a   1.000
_cell.length_b   1.000
_cell.length_c   1.000
_cell.angle_alpha   90.00
_cell.angle_beta   90.00
_cell.angle_gamma   90.00
#
_symmetry.space_group_name_H-M   'P 1'
#
loop_
_entity.id
_entity.type
_entity.pdbx_description
1 polymer ?
#
loop_
_entity_poly.entity_id
_entity_poly.type
_entity_poly.pdbx_seq_one_letter_code
_entity_poly.pdbx_strand_id
1 'polypeptide(L)'
;MKKDREELEKAIYYVIDDTEKNAKEYRQKFETTLLEYNISRGKAIGIYGKSIPLMQLPLPELYIVTKVLHQITAYAVLSIDNWYYDEEIRTYESYKAEKSYAKDIIVLHNVDKVSDNQYFCTKAYHKETAKITGQGLITYNFRTQRGAKLILFGDRYSEIPDIKKSVVAEIKEKILNNKFTPNTITLNRRKTGLEKPPEYDEKNRTLYMEVDGIENFVDIIDGAHRCQSFIKVVEDDPENEGFTFISILYYTEEEAQEYIEQEDHRTPINKEHIQSFKTDEYTLLTKDIAKYGNAKINELFNKIATNRNELKSRNKYITVKLFAEALSYNIELDARNMEDYKRYFVAFFNELIGLTKENGLDKTNSVVFEENMFIGYIALAAMWSDENYKANLKKFIDNTDFSRDNRQWEENGIFVAQMTMKKSKSIVNYFKKVGVDNV
;
A
#
# COMPACT_ATOMS: atom_id res chain seq x y z
N MET A 1 -14.75 19.76 8.87
CA MET A 1 -15.77 19.36 7.88
C MET A 1 -16.88 18.61 8.58
N LYS A 2 -18.14 18.83 8.16
CA LYS A 2 -19.35 18.14 8.67
C LYS A 2 -19.47 16.69 8.17
N LYS A 3 -19.04 16.44 6.94
CA LYS A 3 -19.08 15.13 6.28
C LYS A 3 -17.68 14.72 5.84
N ASP A 4 -17.56 13.46 5.42
CA ASP A 4 -16.30 12.93 4.93
C ASP A 4 -15.83 13.70 3.67
N ARG A 5 -14.53 13.98 3.63
CA ARG A 5 -13.91 14.71 2.52
C ARG A 5 -14.06 13.97 1.19
N GLU A 6 -14.02 12.64 1.19
CA GLU A 6 -14.15 11.83 -0.03
C GLU A 6 -15.54 11.95 -0.65
N GLU A 7 -16.57 12.07 0.18
CA GLU A 7 -17.93 12.29 -0.31
C GLU A 7 -18.04 13.64 -1.03
N LEU A 8 -17.38 14.67 -0.51
CA LEU A 8 -17.31 15.98 -1.18
C LEU A 8 -16.54 15.89 -2.50
N GLU A 9 -15.37 15.24 -2.51
CA GLU A 9 -14.57 15.06 -3.72
C GLU A 9 -15.37 14.32 -4.82
N LYS A 10 -16.13 13.28 -4.44
CA LYS A 10 -17.03 12.56 -5.37
C LYS A 10 -18.15 13.47 -5.90
N ALA A 11 -18.76 14.27 -5.03
CA ALA A 11 -19.80 15.21 -5.45
C ALA A 11 -19.25 16.29 -6.40
N ILE A 12 -18.02 16.77 -6.16
CA ILE A 12 -17.35 17.74 -7.05
C ILE A 12 -17.11 17.11 -8.42
N TYR A 13 -16.55 15.89 -8.47
CA TYR A 13 -16.31 15.20 -9.74
C TYR A 13 -17.61 14.94 -10.50
N TYR A 14 -18.68 14.55 -9.80
CA TYR A 14 -20.01 14.39 -10.39
C TYR A 14 -20.50 15.67 -11.08
N VAL A 15 -20.35 16.83 -10.44
CA VAL A 15 -20.78 18.11 -11.01
C VAL A 15 -19.88 18.52 -12.19
N ILE A 16 -18.57 18.32 -12.10
CA ILE A 16 -17.65 18.56 -13.23
C ILE A 16 -18.09 17.75 -14.45
N ASP A 17 -18.40 16.46 -14.27
CA ASP A 17 -18.77 15.56 -15.36
C ASP A 17 -20.13 15.91 -15.98
N ASP A 18 -21.08 16.37 -15.16
CA ASP A 18 -22.36 16.82 -15.69
C ASP A 18 -22.22 18.07 -16.58
N THR A 19 -21.22 18.91 -16.30
CA THR A 19 -20.95 20.11 -17.09
C THR A 19 -20.27 19.86 -18.45
N GLU A 20 -19.88 18.61 -18.77
CA GLU A 20 -19.14 18.27 -20.00
C GLU A 20 -19.84 18.71 -21.29
N LYS A 21 -21.17 18.65 -21.34
CA LYS A 21 -21.95 19.07 -22.52
C LYS A 21 -21.70 20.53 -22.91
N ASN A 22 -21.38 21.38 -21.93
CA ASN A 22 -21.06 22.80 -22.10
C ASN A 22 -19.69 23.12 -21.49
N ALA A 23 -18.75 22.17 -21.58
CA ALA A 23 -17.46 22.22 -20.88
C ALA A 23 -16.74 23.55 -21.10
N LYS A 24 -16.73 24.08 -22.33
CA LYS A 24 -16.02 25.34 -22.65
C LYS A 24 -16.52 26.52 -21.81
N GLU A 25 -17.84 26.67 -21.67
CA GLU A 25 -18.44 27.78 -20.93
C GLU A 25 -18.21 27.64 -19.42
N TYR A 26 -18.53 26.46 -18.86
CA TYR A 26 -18.38 26.20 -17.43
C TYR A 26 -16.92 26.25 -17.00
N ARG A 27 -16.02 25.66 -17.79
CA ARG A 27 -14.58 25.73 -17.54
C ARG A 27 -14.07 27.17 -17.57
N GLN A 28 -14.47 27.98 -18.56
CA GLN A 28 -14.04 29.37 -18.62
C GLN A 28 -14.52 30.18 -17.40
N LYS A 29 -15.77 29.97 -16.98
CA LYS A 29 -16.31 30.59 -15.75
C LYS A 29 -15.54 30.12 -14.51
N PHE A 30 -15.33 28.82 -14.37
CA PHE A 30 -14.57 28.22 -13.26
C PHE A 30 -13.13 28.77 -13.19
N GLU A 31 -12.40 28.78 -14.31
CA GLU A 31 -11.06 29.37 -14.42
C GLU A 31 -11.05 30.83 -13.98
N THR A 32 -11.98 31.63 -14.52
CA THR A 32 -12.05 33.08 -14.26
C THR A 32 -12.34 33.37 -12.79
N THR A 33 -13.29 32.66 -12.19
CA THR A 33 -13.66 32.88 -10.78
C THR A 33 -12.56 32.40 -9.83
N LEU A 34 -11.86 31.30 -10.11
CA LEU A 34 -10.76 30.83 -9.27
C LEU A 34 -9.56 31.80 -9.24
N LEU A 35 -9.33 32.54 -10.31
CA LEU A 35 -8.29 33.58 -10.34
C LEU A 35 -8.53 34.69 -9.30
N GLU A 36 -9.79 34.99 -8.96
CA GLU A 36 -10.14 35.97 -7.93
C GLU A 36 -9.64 35.55 -6.53
N TYR A 37 -9.43 34.25 -6.33
CA TYR A 37 -8.89 33.64 -5.11
C TYR A 37 -7.37 33.38 -5.19
N ASN A 38 -6.69 33.95 -6.19
CA ASN A 38 -5.28 33.72 -6.53
C ASN A 38 -4.92 32.26 -6.88
N ILE A 39 -5.89 31.44 -7.29
CA ILE A 39 -5.60 30.09 -7.81
C ILE A 39 -5.21 30.24 -9.27
N SER A 40 -4.01 29.76 -9.64
CA SER A 40 -3.48 29.95 -11.00
C SER A 40 -4.35 29.29 -12.06
N ARG A 41 -4.32 29.84 -13.27
CA ARG A 41 -5.12 29.31 -14.39
C ARG A 41 -4.76 27.85 -14.69
N GLY A 42 -3.47 27.50 -14.68
CA GLY A 42 -3.02 26.13 -14.88
C GLY A 42 -3.57 25.17 -13.82
N LYS A 43 -3.58 25.59 -12.55
CA LYS A 43 -4.18 24.82 -11.45
C LYS A 43 -5.69 24.66 -11.61
N ALA A 44 -6.41 25.73 -11.98
CA ALA A 44 -7.85 25.67 -12.26
C ALA A 44 -8.17 24.70 -13.43
N ILE A 45 -7.40 24.77 -14.52
CA ILE A 45 -7.47 23.86 -15.66
C ILE A 45 -7.25 22.41 -15.20
N GLY A 46 -6.22 22.16 -14.41
CA GLY A 46 -5.87 20.82 -13.95
C GLY A 46 -6.91 20.23 -12.98
N ILE A 47 -7.50 21.05 -12.11
CA ILE A 47 -8.60 20.63 -11.23
C ILE A 47 -9.82 20.24 -12.06
N TYR A 48 -10.27 21.11 -12.97
CA TYR A 48 -11.45 20.86 -13.79
C TYR A 48 -11.23 19.68 -14.75
N GLY A 49 -10.03 19.56 -15.33
CA GLY A 49 -9.61 18.43 -16.16
C GLY A 49 -9.20 17.17 -15.39
N LYS A 50 -9.32 17.20 -14.05
CA LYS A 50 -8.99 16.09 -13.13
C LYS A 50 -7.53 15.61 -13.15
N SER A 51 -6.63 16.31 -13.85
CA SER A 51 -5.19 16.03 -13.81
C SER A 51 -4.56 16.46 -12.49
N ILE A 52 -5.21 17.36 -11.74
CA ILE A 52 -4.88 17.64 -10.33
C ILE A 52 -5.95 16.96 -9.46
N PRO A 53 -5.63 15.84 -8.79
CA PRO A 53 -6.59 15.19 -7.90
C PRO A 53 -7.06 16.13 -6.78
N LEU A 54 -8.35 16.09 -6.43
CA LEU A 54 -8.90 16.95 -5.37
C LEU A 54 -8.29 16.66 -4.00
N MET A 55 -7.83 15.42 -3.76
CA MET A 55 -7.13 15.06 -2.53
C MET A 55 -5.79 15.81 -2.33
N GLN A 56 -5.22 16.35 -3.41
CA GLN A 56 -4.00 17.17 -3.34
C GLN A 56 -4.27 18.57 -2.80
N LEU A 57 -5.53 19.02 -2.83
CA LEU A 57 -5.88 20.38 -2.44
C LEU A 57 -5.91 20.53 -0.92
N PRO A 58 -5.32 21.58 -0.34
CA PRO A 58 -5.55 21.91 1.05
C PRO A 58 -7.03 22.24 1.28
N LEU A 59 -7.54 22.04 2.50
CA LEU A 59 -8.96 22.23 2.81
C LEU A 59 -9.53 23.61 2.42
N PRO A 60 -8.82 24.74 2.61
CA PRO A 60 -9.30 26.04 2.16
C PRO A 60 -9.51 26.13 0.64
N GLU A 61 -8.63 25.52 -0.15
CA GLU A 61 -8.79 25.50 -1.61
C GLU A 61 -9.92 24.57 -2.05
N LEU A 62 -10.06 23.41 -1.40
CA LEU A 62 -11.20 22.50 -1.67
C LEU A 62 -12.53 23.20 -1.37
N TYR A 63 -12.59 24.00 -0.29
CA TYR A 63 -13.72 24.87 0.02
C TYR A 63 -14.00 25.86 -1.10
N ILE A 64 -12.99 26.57 -1.60
CA ILE A 64 -13.13 27.53 -2.71
C ILE A 64 -13.64 26.82 -3.98
N VAL A 65 -13.06 25.68 -4.34
CA VAL A 65 -13.50 24.89 -5.50
C VAL A 65 -14.97 24.50 -5.37
N THR A 66 -15.39 24.05 -4.19
CA THR A 66 -16.79 23.69 -3.90
C THR A 66 -17.70 24.91 -4.06
N LYS A 67 -17.30 26.04 -3.48
CA LYS A 67 -18.06 27.31 -3.50
C LYS A 67 -18.24 27.79 -4.93
N VAL A 68 -17.15 27.85 -5.70
CA VAL A 68 -17.17 28.31 -7.10
C VAL A 68 -18.00 27.39 -7.97
N LEU A 69 -17.85 26.06 -7.86
CA LEU A 69 -18.68 25.12 -8.63
C LEU A 69 -20.16 25.24 -8.28
N HIS A 70 -20.50 25.38 -6.99
CA HIS A 70 -21.87 25.63 -6.59
C HIS A 70 -22.42 26.94 -7.16
N GLN A 71 -21.64 28.02 -7.13
CA GLN A 71 -22.03 29.31 -7.69
C GLN A 71 -22.30 29.27 -9.19
N ILE A 72 -21.44 28.60 -9.97
CA ILE A 72 -21.58 28.58 -11.44
C ILE A 72 -22.63 27.57 -11.92
N THR A 73 -22.87 26.49 -11.17
CA THR A 73 -23.75 25.39 -11.60
C THR A 73 -25.09 25.31 -10.86
N ALA A 74 -25.21 25.98 -9.71
CA ALA A 74 -26.35 25.91 -8.79
C ALA A 74 -26.69 24.49 -8.25
N TYR A 75 -25.78 23.52 -8.38
CA TYR A 75 -26.01 22.16 -7.89
C TYR A 75 -26.09 22.11 -6.36
N ALA A 76 -27.26 21.78 -5.81
CA ALA A 76 -27.51 21.75 -4.37
C ALA A 76 -26.60 20.77 -3.60
N VAL A 77 -26.11 19.71 -4.25
CA VAL A 77 -25.18 18.74 -3.65
C VAL A 77 -23.87 19.40 -3.21
N LEU A 78 -23.48 20.53 -3.81
CA LEU A 78 -22.30 21.33 -3.45
C LEU A 78 -22.60 22.52 -2.54
N SER A 79 -23.82 22.63 -1.99
CA SER A 79 -24.13 23.70 -1.04
C SER A 79 -23.20 23.65 0.18
N ILE A 80 -22.53 24.77 0.46
CA ILE A 80 -21.43 24.86 1.44
C ILE A 80 -21.85 24.43 2.86
N ASP A 81 -23.07 24.78 3.27
CA ASP A 81 -23.59 24.50 4.60
C ASP A 81 -23.76 22.99 4.88
N ASN A 82 -23.81 22.17 3.83
CA ASN A 82 -23.87 20.72 3.94
C ASN A 82 -22.52 20.07 4.28
N TRP A 83 -21.40 20.78 4.07
CA TRP A 83 -20.05 20.22 4.08
C TRP A 83 -19.14 20.83 5.14
N TYR A 84 -19.31 22.10 5.47
CA TYR A 84 -18.42 22.85 6.36
C TYR A 84 -19.14 23.41 7.58
N TYR A 85 -18.45 23.46 8.73
CA TYR A 85 -18.95 24.16 9.91
C TYR A 85 -18.79 25.68 9.77
N ASP A 86 -19.62 26.47 10.45
CA ASP A 86 -19.63 27.94 10.33
C ASP A 86 -18.29 28.59 10.71
N GLU A 87 -17.53 27.98 11.62
CA GLU A 87 -16.16 28.39 11.96
C GLU A 87 -15.17 28.18 10.81
N GLU A 88 -15.28 27.04 10.12
CA GLU A 88 -14.47 26.74 8.94
C GLU A 88 -14.83 27.68 7.80
N ILE A 89 -16.11 27.94 7.57
CA ILE A 89 -16.59 28.88 6.55
C ILE A 89 -15.97 30.26 6.80
N ARG A 90 -16.11 30.80 8.02
CA ARG A 90 -15.52 32.11 8.38
C ARG A 90 -14.00 32.14 8.18
N THR A 91 -13.32 31.05 8.50
CA THR A 91 -11.87 30.93 8.31
C THR A 91 -11.50 30.93 6.83
N TYR A 92 -12.14 30.06 6.03
CA TYR A 92 -11.80 29.84 4.62
C TYR A 92 -12.32 30.94 3.69
N GLU A 93 -13.34 31.71 4.07
CA GLU A 93 -13.78 32.87 3.27
C GLU A 93 -12.73 33.97 3.18
N SER A 94 -11.90 34.11 4.22
CA SER A 94 -10.78 35.06 4.22
C SER A 94 -9.54 34.54 3.49
N TYR A 95 -9.52 33.25 3.13
CA TYR A 95 -8.37 32.63 2.48
C TYR A 95 -8.15 33.20 1.08
N LYS A 96 -6.91 33.59 0.82
CA LYS A 96 -6.40 33.85 -0.52
C LYS A 96 -5.17 32.98 -0.69
N ALA A 97 -5.09 32.23 -1.79
CA ALA A 97 -3.86 31.52 -2.10
C ALA A 97 -2.70 32.53 -2.20
N GLU A 98 -1.49 32.12 -1.82
CA GLU A 98 -0.31 32.95 -2.00
C GLU A 98 -0.22 33.37 -3.47
N LYS A 99 -0.04 34.67 -3.72
CA LYS A 99 0.04 35.22 -5.07
C LYS A 99 1.23 34.60 -5.80
N SER A 100 0.96 33.68 -6.73
CA SER A 100 1.93 33.25 -7.74
C SER A 100 2.05 34.37 -8.79
N TYR A 101 2.97 35.32 -8.56
CA TYR A 101 3.31 36.36 -9.55
C TYR A 101 4.52 36.00 -10.42
N ALA A 102 5.15 34.86 -10.17
CA ALA A 102 6.15 34.30 -11.06
C ALA A 102 5.45 33.28 -11.96
N LYS A 103 5.99 33.05 -13.16
CA LYS A 103 5.66 31.84 -13.91
C LYS A 103 5.74 30.65 -12.95
N ASP A 104 4.78 29.73 -13.07
CA ASP A 104 4.69 28.51 -12.27
C ASP A 104 5.91 27.62 -12.66
N ILE A 105 7.08 27.87 -12.05
CA ILE A 105 8.36 27.22 -12.38
C ILE A 105 8.70 26.22 -11.28
N ILE A 106 8.99 24.98 -11.69
CA ILE A 106 9.64 24.00 -10.82
C ILE A 106 11.15 24.24 -10.87
N VAL A 107 11.76 24.43 -9.70
CA VAL A 107 13.21 24.54 -9.52
C VAL A 107 13.67 23.35 -8.69
N LEU A 108 14.56 22.53 -9.24
CA LEU A 108 15.17 21.40 -8.55
C LEU A 108 16.67 21.60 -8.44
N HIS A 109 17.20 21.51 -7.22
CA HIS A 109 18.62 21.52 -6.95
C HIS A 109 19.18 20.08 -6.88
N ASN A 110 20.51 19.95 -6.85
CA ASN A 110 21.20 18.65 -6.78
C ASN A 110 20.84 17.71 -7.95
N VAL A 111 20.67 18.29 -9.13
CA VAL A 111 20.30 17.57 -10.35
C VAL A 111 21.55 17.27 -11.16
N ASP A 112 21.68 16.02 -11.59
CA ASP A 112 22.68 15.60 -12.57
C ASP A 112 21.98 15.27 -13.89
N LYS A 113 22.55 15.74 -15.00
CA LYS A 113 22.11 15.33 -16.34
C LYS A 113 22.65 13.93 -16.63
N VAL A 114 21.76 12.94 -16.74
CA VAL A 114 22.10 11.54 -16.99
C VAL A 114 22.25 11.28 -18.49
N SER A 115 21.35 11.86 -19.29
CA SER A 115 21.38 11.84 -20.76
C SER A 115 20.71 13.11 -21.29
N ASP A 116 20.63 13.26 -22.61
CA ASP A 116 19.99 14.44 -23.23
C ASP A 116 18.52 14.63 -22.83
N ASN A 117 17.81 13.54 -22.53
CA ASN A 117 16.40 13.55 -22.17
C ASN A 117 16.16 13.05 -20.74
N GLN A 118 17.20 12.93 -19.92
CA GLN A 118 17.07 12.40 -18.57
C GLN A 118 17.94 13.16 -17.57
N TYR A 119 17.32 13.51 -16.45
CA TYR A 119 17.95 14.16 -15.32
C TYR A 119 17.62 13.40 -14.04
N PHE A 120 18.49 13.52 -13.04
CA PHE A 120 18.32 12.85 -11.76
C PHE A 120 18.64 13.79 -10.60
N CYS A 121 17.63 14.12 -9.81
CA CYS A 121 17.76 14.84 -8.56
C CYS A 121 18.13 13.85 -7.45
N THR A 122 19.36 13.98 -6.96
CA THR A 122 19.91 13.12 -5.91
C THR A 122 19.40 13.45 -4.51
N LYS A 123 18.77 14.61 -4.33
CA LYS A 123 18.17 15.02 -3.06
C LYS A 123 17.10 16.10 -3.29
N ALA A 124 15.83 15.69 -3.25
CA ALA A 124 14.68 16.59 -3.22
C ALA A 124 14.02 16.50 -1.84
N TYR A 125 13.90 17.63 -1.12
CA TYR A 125 13.29 17.61 0.20
C TYR A 125 11.79 17.36 0.12
N HIS A 126 11.22 16.72 1.16
CA HIS A 126 9.79 16.49 1.25
C HIS A 126 9.01 17.81 1.21
N LYS A 127 9.49 18.87 1.88
CA LYS A 127 8.88 20.21 1.86
C LYS A 127 8.79 20.79 0.45
N GLU A 128 9.87 20.69 -0.33
CA GLU A 128 9.92 21.21 -1.70
C GLU A 128 8.98 20.41 -2.61
N THR A 129 9.01 19.09 -2.49
CA THR A 129 8.16 18.19 -3.28
C THR A 129 6.68 18.39 -2.93
N ALA A 130 6.36 18.55 -1.64
CA ALA A 130 5.02 18.86 -1.16
C ALA A 130 4.54 20.21 -1.69
N LYS A 131 5.41 21.23 -1.69
CA LYS A 131 5.10 22.57 -2.22
C LYS A 131 4.74 22.51 -3.70
N ILE A 132 5.60 21.95 -4.55
CA ILE A 132 5.33 21.89 -6.00
C ILE A 132 4.11 21.02 -6.33
N THR A 133 3.87 19.95 -5.56
CA THR A 133 2.67 19.10 -5.71
C THR A 133 1.42 19.86 -5.27
N GLY A 134 1.42 20.47 -4.09
CA GLY A 134 0.27 21.21 -3.55
C GLY A 134 -0.05 22.46 -4.36
N GLN A 135 0.92 23.06 -5.05
CA GLN A 135 0.72 24.12 -6.03
C GLN A 135 0.14 23.61 -7.36
N GLY A 136 0.01 22.30 -7.55
CA GLY A 136 -0.52 21.73 -8.79
C GLY A 136 0.45 21.79 -9.97
N LEU A 137 1.75 21.96 -9.72
CA LEU A 137 2.78 21.98 -10.77
C LEU A 137 3.08 20.60 -11.34
N ILE A 138 2.70 19.55 -10.60
CA ILE A 138 2.81 18.15 -11.03
C ILE A 138 1.40 17.64 -11.33
N THR A 139 1.19 17.20 -12.57
CA THR A 139 -0.10 16.71 -13.07
C THR A 139 -0.13 15.19 -13.18
N TYR A 140 -1.33 14.62 -13.13
CA TYR A 140 -1.58 13.22 -13.43
C TYR A 140 -2.03 13.09 -14.89
N ASN A 141 -1.26 12.37 -15.70
CA ASN A 141 -1.64 12.05 -17.08
C ASN A 141 -2.14 10.60 -17.15
N PHE A 142 -3.43 10.43 -17.40
CA PHE A 142 -4.07 9.11 -17.49
C PHE A 142 -3.49 8.22 -18.61
N ARG A 143 -2.86 8.80 -19.63
CA ARG A 143 -2.25 8.06 -20.74
C ARG A 143 -0.90 7.45 -20.38
N THR A 144 -0.20 8.02 -19.40
CA THR A 144 1.16 7.63 -19.00
C THR A 144 1.21 7.20 -17.53
N GLN A 145 0.11 6.66 -17.00
CA GLN A 145 -0.02 6.21 -15.62
C GLN A 145 -0.61 4.80 -15.54
N ARG A 146 -0.46 4.13 -14.40
CA ARG A 146 -0.88 2.72 -14.16
C ARG A 146 -2.40 2.48 -14.11
N GLY A 147 -3.19 3.30 -14.81
CA GLY A 147 -4.65 3.21 -14.91
C GLY A 147 -5.40 4.25 -14.10
N ALA A 148 -6.65 4.51 -14.50
CA ALA A 148 -7.61 5.32 -13.76
C ALA A 148 -8.45 4.44 -12.83
N LYS A 149 -8.90 5.02 -11.71
CA LYS A 149 -9.95 4.45 -10.86
C LYS A 149 -11.31 4.99 -11.30
N LEU A 150 -12.27 4.10 -11.50
CA LEU A 150 -13.68 4.47 -11.70
C LEU A 150 -14.37 4.63 -10.35
N ILE A 151 -15.01 5.77 -10.13
CA ILE A 151 -15.90 5.99 -8.99
C ILE A 151 -17.34 6.17 -9.50
N LEU A 152 -18.30 5.53 -8.83
CA LEU A 152 -19.73 5.72 -9.08
C LEU A 152 -20.29 6.68 -8.03
N PHE A 153 -20.95 7.74 -8.47
CA PHE A 153 -21.69 8.64 -7.59
C PHE A 153 -23.03 9.01 -8.25
N GLY A 154 -24.13 8.74 -7.54
CA GLY A 154 -25.46 8.77 -8.17
C GLY A 154 -25.55 7.73 -9.28
N ASP A 155 -25.74 8.19 -10.51
CA ASP A 155 -25.91 7.41 -11.74
C ASP A 155 -24.73 7.54 -12.72
N ARG A 156 -23.63 8.22 -12.34
CA ARG A 156 -22.49 8.50 -13.22
C ARG A 156 -21.19 7.88 -12.73
N TYR A 157 -20.38 7.42 -13.68
CA TYR A 157 -18.99 7.02 -13.45
C TYR A 157 -18.05 8.17 -13.75
N SER A 158 -17.11 8.43 -12.84
CA SER A 158 -16.01 9.38 -13.04
C SER A 158 -14.67 8.65 -13.02
N GLU A 159 -13.81 8.93 -14.00
CA GLU A 159 -12.40 8.52 -13.96
C GLU A 159 -11.60 9.48 -13.09
N ILE A 160 -10.87 8.93 -12.11
CA ILE A 160 -9.98 9.68 -11.22
C ILE A 160 -8.63 8.95 -11.06
N PRO A 161 -7.56 9.62 -10.62
CA PRO A 161 -6.29 8.96 -10.32
C PRO A 161 -6.43 7.86 -9.25
N ASP A 162 -5.82 6.67 -9.43
CA ASP A 162 -5.87 5.56 -8.44
C ASP A 162 -4.87 5.77 -7.28
N ILE A 163 -5.17 6.77 -6.44
CA ILE A 163 -4.39 7.03 -5.23
C ILE A 163 -5.11 6.44 -4.01
N LYS A 164 -4.43 5.55 -3.30
CA LYS A 164 -4.98 4.77 -2.18
C LYS A 164 -4.63 5.43 -0.86
N LYS A 165 -5.65 5.90 -0.14
CA LYS A 165 -5.49 6.56 1.17
C LYS A 165 -4.73 5.71 2.18
N SER A 166 -4.97 4.40 2.22
CA SER A 166 -4.25 3.49 3.12
C SER A 166 -2.75 3.48 2.86
N VAL A 167 -2.34 3.51 1.58
CA VAL A 167 -0.93 3.57 1.19
C VAL A 167 -0.32 4.93 1.54
N VAL A 168 -1.05 6.02 1.31
CA VAL A 168 -0.62 7.37 1.70
C VAL A 168 -0.42 7.47 3.22
N ALA A 169 -1.37 6.94 4.00
CA ALA A 169 -1.27 6.92 5.46
C ALA A 169 -0.09 6.07 5.95
N GLU A 170 0.14 4.90 5.36
CA GLU A 170 1.28 4.02 5.69
C GLU A 170 2.62 4.71 5.39
N ILE A 171 2.75 5.40 4.25
CA ILE A 171 3.97 6.14 3.90
C ILE A 171 4.18 7.30 4.87
N LYS A 172 3.13 8.10 5.16
CA LYS A 172 3.18 9.18 6.16
C LYS A 172 3.67 8.66 7.51
N GLU A 173 3.07 7.60 8.01
CA GLU A 173 3.45 6.99 9.29
C GLU A 173 4.92 6.53 9.29
N LYS A 174 5.38 5.91 8.20
CA LYS A 174 6.79 5.54 8.06
C LYS A 174 7.72 6.75 8.09
N ILE A 175 7.35 7.86 7.47
CA ILE A 175 8.17 9.08 7.46
C ILE A 175 8.23 9.67 8.87
N LEU A 176 7.09 9.88 9.53
CA LEU A 176 7.02 10.45 10.87
C LEU A 176 7.74 9.59 11.92
N ASN A 177 7.78 8.26 11.72
CA ASN A 177 8.49 7.33 12.59
C ASN A 177 9.95 7.05 12.18
N ASN A 178 10.53 7.81 11.24
CA ASN A 178 11.89 7.61 10.72
C ASN A 178 12.17 6.19 10.17
N LYS A 179 11.13 5.51 9.67
CA LYS A 179 11.20 4.17 9.05
C LYS A 179 11.07 4.20 7.52
N PHE A 180 10.91 5.38 6.93
CA PHE A 180 10.83 5.55 5.49
C PHE A 180 12.22 5.48 4.88
N THR A 181 12.42 4.55 3.94
CA THR A 181 13.62 4.53 3.10
C THR A 181 13.38 5.38 1.86
N PRO A 182 14.17 6.46 1.64
CA PRO A 182 14.07 7.28 0.44
C PRO A 182 14.16 6.44 -0.84
N ASN A 183 13.31 6.74 -1.81
CA ASN A 183 13.31 6.11 -3.12
C ASN A 183 12.93 7.12 -4.21
N THR A 184 12.86 6.66 -5.45
CA THR A 184 12.72 7.54 -6.61
C THR A 184 11.26 7.84 -6.93
N ILE A 185 10.95 9.11 -7.16
CA ILE A 185 9.75 9.58 -7.87
C ILE A 185 10.15 9.82 -9.31
N THR A 186 9.33 9.37 -10.26
CA THR A 186 9.58 9.60 -11.69
C THR A 186 8.60 10.63 -12.20
N LEU A 187 9.14 11.72 -12.73
CA LEU A 187 8.40 12.79 -13.41
C LEU A 187 8.74 12.78 -14.90
N ASN A 188 7.78 13.14 -15.73
CA ASN A 188 7.99 13.40 -17.15
C ASN A 188 7.67 14.86 -17.44
N ARG A 189 8.67 15.64 -17.84
CA ARG A 189 8.45 16.87 -18.56
C ARG A 189 7.93 16.51 -19.96
N ARG A 190 6.64 16.68 -20.21
CA ARG A 190 6.03 16.18 -21.44
C ARG A 190 6.51 16.95 -22.66
N LYS A 191 7.00 16.23 -23.67
CA LYS A 191 7.20 16.74 -25.03
C LYS A 191 5.87 16.79 -25.78
N THR A 192 5.44 18.00 -26.11
CA THR A 192 4.21 18.31 -26.87
C THR A 192 4.51 18.87 -28.27
N GLY A 193 5.76 19.27 -28.53
CA GLY A 193 6.22 19.96 -29.73
C GLY A 193 6.12 21.49 -29.66
N LEU A 194 5.41 22.04 -28.66
CA LEU A 194 5.25 23.48 -28.42
C LEU A 194 5.85 23.94 -27.08
N GLU A 195 6.22 22.99 -26.23
CA GLU A 195 6.69 23.26 -24.89
C GLU A 195 8.11 23.84 -24.89
N LYS A 196 8.46 24.51 -23.79
CA LYS A 196 9.84 24.86 -23.52
C LYS A 196 10.60 23.69 -22.91
N PRO A 197 11.78 23.31 -23.45
CA PRO A 197 12.59 22.25 -22.88
C PRO A 197 13.07 22.62 -21.46
N PRO A 198 13.42 21.62 -20.61
CA PRO A 198 14.07 21.88 -19.33
C PRO A 198 15.35 22.71 -19.51
N GLU A 199 15.53 23.73 -18.67
CA GLU A 199 16.76 24.53 -18.63
C GLU A 199 17.66 23.99 -17.51
N TYR A 200 18.85 23.51 -17.85
CA TYR A 200 19.78 22.94 -16.89
C TYR A 200 21.02 23.83 -16.72
N ASP A 201 21.22 24.31 -15.49
CA ASP A 201 22.43 25.00 -15.06
C ASP A 201 23.42 23.96 -14.52
N GLU A 202 24.37 23.57 -15.37
CA GLU A 202 25.39 22.57 -15.04
C GLU A 202 26.31 23.03 -13.89
N LYS A 203 26.61 24.33 -13.82
CA LYS A 203 27.52 24.88 -12.80
C LYS A 203 26.89 24.78 -11.41
N ASN A 204 25.60 25.11 -11.30
CA ASN A 204 24.87 25.09 -10.03
C ASN A 204 24.07 23.79 -9.82
N ARG A 205 24.15 22.82 -10.74
CA ARG A 205 23.40 21.55 -10.70
C ARG A 205 21.91 21.77 -10.42
N THR A 206 21.33 22.73 -11.14
CA THR A 206 19.95 23.18 -10.93
C THR A 206 19.15 23.07 -12.23
N LEU A 207 17.97 22.45 -12.15
CA LEU A 207 17.05 22.27 -13.27
C LEU A 207 15.83 23.18 -13.09
N TYR A 208 15.48 23.90 -14.15
CA TYR A 208 14.31 24.76 -14.22
C TYR A 208 13.32 24.20 -15.23
N MET A 209 12.05 24.10 -14.85
CA MET A 209 10.97 23.68 -15.73
C MET A 209 9.79 24.64 -15.58
N GLU A 210 9.47 25.37 -16.64
CA GLU A 210 8.21 26.14 -16.69
C GLU A 210 7.03 25.16 -16.73
N VAL A 211 5.95 25.49 -16.01
CA VAL A 211 4.67 24.80 -16.00
C VAL A 211 3.58 25.85 -16.15
N ASP A 212 2.62 25.62 -17.03
CA ASP A 212 1.48 26.53 -17.22
C ASP A 212 0.14 25.81 -17.36
N GLY A 213 0.16 24.48 -17.45
CA GLY A 213 -1.04 23.66 -17.64
C GLY A 213 -1.70 23.81 -19.01
N ILE A 214 -1.02 24.42 -19.98
CA ILE A 214 -1.50 24.63 -21.36
C ILE A 214 -0.57 23.96 -22.37
N GLU A 215 0.72 24.32 -22.36
CA GLU A 215 1.76 23.78 -23.24
C GLU A 215 2.87 23.11 -22.43
N ASN A 216 3.06 23.57 -21.19
CA ASN A 216 4.15 23.17 -20.33
C ASN A 216 3.59 22.34 -19.17
N PHE A 217 3.78 21.01 -19.26
CA PHE A 217 3.31 20.01 -18.30
C PHE A 217 4.48 19.24 -17.69
N VAL A 218 4.36 18.93 -16.41
CA VAL A 218 5.20 17.97 -15.69
C VAL A 218 4.29 16.91 -15.10
N ASP A 219 4.30 15.73 -15.72
CA ASP A 219 3.45 14.62 -15.31
C ASP A 219 4.16 13.73 -14.32
N ILE A 220 3.45 13.26 -13.29
CA ILE A 220 3.93 12.16 -12.49
C ILE A 220 3.78 10.86 -13.29
N ILE A 221 4.82 10.03 -13.29
CA ILE A 221 4.85 8.69 -13.89
C ILE A 221 4.85 7.62 -12.79
N ASP A 222 5.66 7.81 -11.75
CA ASP A 222 5.64 6.97 -10.54
C ASP A 222 5.83 7.82 -9.27
N GLY A 223 5.14 7.44 -8.20
CA GLY A 223 5.25 8.10 -6.90
C GLY A 223 4.09 9.01 -6.50
N ALA A 224 2.93 8.90 -7.13
CA ALA A 224 1.75 9.71 -6.79
C ALA A 224 1.39 9.61 -5.30
N HIS A 225 1.37 8.41 -4.71
CA HIS A 225 1.11 8.23 -3.28
C HIS A 225 2.18 8.91 -2.40
N ARG A 226 3.45 8.95 -2.84
CA ARG A 226 4.54 9.62 -2.10
C ARG A 226 4.36 11.13 -2.09
N CYS A 227 4.12 11.75 -3.25
CA CYS A 227 3.83 13.19 -3.32
C CYS A 227 2.67 13.58 -2.41
N GLN A 228 1.60 12.78 -2.39
CA GLN A 228 0.48 13.00 -1.47
C GLN A 228 0.84 12.84 -0.01
N SER A 229 1.67 11.84 0.31
CA SER A 229 2.14 11.62 1.68
C SER A 229 3.00 12.78 2.16
N PHE A 230 3.84 13.36 1.30
CA PHE A 230 4.69 14.50 1.66
C PHE A 230 3.88 15.75 1.99
N ILE A 231 2.80 16.04 1.25
CA ILE A 231 1.87 17.12 1.64
C ILE A 231 1.36 16.88 3.07
N LYS A 232 0.90 15.66 3.37
CA LYS A 232 0.36 15.30 4.69
C LYS A 232 1.41 15.22 5.80
N VAL A 233 2.67 14.96 5.47
CA VAL A 233 3.78 15.03 6.43
C VAL A 233 4.07 16.48 6.76
N VAL A 234 4.17 17.36 5.77
CA VAL A 234 4.51 18.78 5.98
C VAL A 234 3.38 19.54 6.69
N GLU A 235 2.12 19.14 6.48
CA GLU A 235 0.98 19.64 7.25
C GLU A 235 1.10 19.33 8.76
N ASP A 236 1.61 18.14 9.13
CA ASP A 236 1.73 17.68 10.53
C ASP A 236 3.07 18.07 11.17
N ASP A 237 4.15 18.04 10.38
CA ASP A 237 5.52 18.32 10.76
C ASP A 237 6.12 19.29 9.71
N PRO A 238 5.88 20.60 9.86
CA PRO A 238 6.42 21.62 8.96
C PRO A 238 7.94 21.68 8.96
N GLU A 239 8.61 21.08 9.96
CA GLU A 239 10.06 21.05 10.10
C GLU A 239 10.73 19.82 9.47
N ASN A 240 9.96 18.93 8.84
CA ASN A 240 10.47 17.71 8.24
C ASN A 240 11.63 17.92 7.25
N GLU A 241 12.82 17.38 7.57
CA GLU A 241 14.01 17.45 6.70
C GLU A 241 14.21 16.20 5.83
N GLY A 242 13.20 15.32 5.76
CA GLY A 242 13.26 14.11 4.94
C GLY A 242 13.41 14.45 3.45
N PHE A 243 13.96 13.51 2.69
CA PHE A 243 14.19 13.68 1.25
C PHE A 243 13.86 12.41 0.47
N THR A 244 13.69 12.60 -0.83
CA THR A 244 13.47 11.56 -1.83
C THR A 244 14.41 11.78 -3.02
N PHE A 245 14.49 10.83 -3.93
CA PHE A 245 15.12 11.01 -5.24
C PHE A 245 14.07 11.36 -6.29
N ILE A 246 14.43 12.14 -7.31
CA ILE A 246 13.53 12.41 -8.44
C ILE A 246 14.26 12.10 -9.75
N SER A 247 13.71 11.19 -10.55
CA SER A 247 14.10 11.01 -11.95
C SER A 247 13.19 11.87 -12.81
N ILE A 248 13.79 12.69 -13.68
CA ILE A 248 13.06 13.57 -14.60
C ILE A 248 13.35 13.10 -16.02
N LEU A 249 12.30 12.71 -16.72
CA LEU A 249 12.31 12.39 -18.14
C LEU A 249 11.88 13.62 -18.93
N TYR A 250 12.38 13.76 -20.15
CA TYR A 250 11.89 14.72 -21.12
C TYR A 250 11.43 13.95 -22.36
N TYR A 251 10.22 13.37 -22.28
CA TYR A 251 9.69 12.39 -23.22
C TYR A 251 8.31 12.77 -23.76
N THR A 252 7.99 12.28 -24.96
CA THR A 252 6.61 12.28 -25.48
C THR A 252 5.74 11.33 -24.65
N GLU A 253 4.43 11.29 -24.92
CA GLU A 253 3.54 10.34 -24.24
C GLU A 253 3.93 8.89 -24.58
N GLU A 254 4.31 8.63 -25.83
CA GLU A 254 4.71 7.31 -26.32
C GLU A 254 6.03 6.85 -25.68
N GLU A 255 7.06 7.71 -25.66
CA GLU A 255 8.34 7.43 -25.00
C GLU A 255 8.15 7.18 -23.49
N ALA A 256 7.23 7.91 -22.84
CA ALA A 256 6.90 7.69 -21.43
C ALA A 256 6.16 6.36 -21.21
N GLN A 257 5.28 5.95 -22.14
CA GLN A 257 4.61 4.64 -22.09
C GLN A 257 5.61 3.50 -22.23
N GLU A 258 6.55 3.60 -23.17
CA GLU A 258 7.64 2.62 -23.34
C GLU A 258 8.50 2.52 -22.07
N TYR A 259 8.82 3.65 -21.44
CA TYR A 259 9.54 3.66 -20.17
C TYR A 259 8.76 2.93 -19.06
N ILE A 260 7.44 3.17 -18.95
CA ILE A 260 6.60 2.49 -17.94
C ILE A 260 6.55 0.99 -18.21
N GLU A 261 6.41 0.59 -19.47
CA GLU A 261 6.44 -0.81 -19.88
C GLU A 261 7.75 -1.46 -19.44
N GLN A 262 8.90 -0.82 -19.69
CA GLN A 262 10.21 -1.32 -19.26
C GLN A 262 10.31 -1.47 -17.74
N GLU A 263 9.81 -0.50 -16.97
CA GLU A 263 9.82 -0.57 -15.50
C GLU A 263 8.87 -1.66 -14.96
N ASP A 264 7.75 -1.93 -15.63
CA ASP A 264 6.80 -2.97 -15.22
C ASP A 264 7.25 -4.39 -15.58
N HIS A 265 8.06 -4.56 -16.64
CA HIS A 265 8.67 -5.84 -17.02
C HIS A 265 9.68 -6.39 -15.99
N ARG A 266 9.95 -5.67 -14.89
CA ARG A 266 10.73 -6.21 -13.77
C ARG A 266 9.99 -7.40 -13.16
N THR A 267 10.61 -8.58 -13.20
CA THR A 267 10.06 -9.83 -12.65
C THR A 267 9.51 -9.60 -11.24
N PRO A 268 8.19 -9.73 -11.03
CA PRO A 268 7.59 -9.52 -9.72
C PRO A 268 8.17 -10.51 -8.71
N ILE A 269 8.67 -10.00 -7.58
CA ILE A 269 9.07 -10.87 -6.47
C ILE A 269 7.80 -11.60 -5.96
N ASN A 270 7.89 -12.91 -5.76
CA ASN A 270 6.77 -13.72 -5.28
C ASN A 270 6.19 -13.13 -3.97
N LYS A 271 4.87 -12.94 -3.91
CA LYS A 271 4.17 -12.37 -2.74
C LYS A 271 4.44 -13.14 -1.43
N GLU A 272 4.52 -14.47 -1.47
CA GLU A 272 4.85 -15.29 -0.31
C GLU A 272 6.29 -15.01 0.17
N HIS A 273 7.21 -14.77 -0.77
CA HIS A 273 8.59 -14.40 -0.45
C HIS A 273 8.66 -12.99 0.15
N ILE A 274 7.94 -12.00 -0.40
CA ILE A 274 7.83 -10.66 0.20
C ILE A 274 7.21 -10.73 1.59
N GLN A 275 6.14 -11.53 1.77
CA GLN A 275 5.53 -11.77 3.08
C GLN A 275 6.55 -12.38 4.04
N SER A 276 7.42 -13.28 3.56
CA SER A 276 8.50 -13.81 4.39
C SER A 276 9.49 -12.73 4.83
N PHE A 277 9.61 -11.59 4.16
CA PHE A 277 10.41 -10.46 4.66
C PHE A 277 9.70 -9.63 5.73
N LYS A 278 8.37 -9.72 5.83
CA LYS A 278 7.62 -9.04 6.89
C LYS A 278 8.10 -9.52 8.25
N THR A 279 8.28 -8.53 9.12
CA THR A 279 8.93 -8.64 10.42
C THR A 279 7.87 -8.59 11.53
N ASP A 280 6.67 -9.15 11.28
CA ASP A 280 5.77 -9.41 12.38
C ASP A 280 6.37 -10.50 13.29
N GLU A 281 6.07 -10.39 14.58
CA GLU A 281 6.71 -11.20 15.63
C GLU A 281 6.46 -12.71 15.41
N TYR A 282 5.30 -13.09 14.87
CA TYR A 282 4.96 -14.47 14.55
C TYR A 282 5.79 -15.04 13.40
N THR A 283 6.03 -14.23 12.36
CA THR A 283 6.91 -14.59 11.24
C THR A 283 8.36 -14.72 11.70
N LEU A 284 8.82 -13.86 12.60
CA LEU A 284 10.14 -13.99 13.23
C LEU A 284 10.26 -15.28 14.04
N LEU A 285 9.33 -15.51 14.98
CA LEU A 285 9.30 -16.72 15.80
C LEU A 285 9.30 -17.99 14.93
N THR A 286 8.49 -18.01 13.88
CA THR A 286 8.43 -19.14 12.92
C THR A 286 9.79 -19.41 12.27
N LYS A 287 10.49 -18.37 11.82
CA LYS A 287 11.83 -18.51 11.22
C LYS A 287 12.86 -18.96 12.23
N ASP A 288 12.77 -18.46 13.46
CA ASP A 288 13.68 -18.84 14.54
C ASP A 288 13.49 -20.30 14.92
N ILE A 289 12.25 -20.77 15.04
CA ILE A 289 11.92 -22.20 15.20
C ILE A 289 12.50 -23.01 14.02
N ALA A 290 12.30 -22.56 12.77
CA ALA A 290 12.76 -23.28 11.58
C ALA A 290 14.29 -23.42 11.48
N LYS A 291 15.03 -22.53 12.12
CA LYS A 291 16.51 -22.43 12.07
C LYS A 291 17.18 -22.76 13.41
N TYR A 292 16.42 -22.99 14.46
CA TYR A 292 16.97 -23.25 15.79
C TYR A 292 17.81 -24.53 15.76
N GLY A 293 19.09 -24.40 16.08
CA GLY A 293 19.99 -25.52 16.21
C GLY A 293 20.34 -26.21 14.90
N ASN A 294 20.10 -27.52 14.82
CA ASN A 294 20.36 -28.35 13.65
C ASN A 294 19.39 -29.55 13.63
N ALA A 295 19.41 -30.34 12.55
CA ALA A 295 18.50 -31.48 12.35
C ALA A 295 18.59 -32.59 13.42
N LYS A 296 19.63 -32.65 14.27
CA LYS A 296 19.70 -33.61 15.37
C LYS A 296 18.90 -33.18 16.60
N ILE A 297 18.67 -31.88 16.77
CA ILE A 297 18.04 -31.30 17.96
C ILE A 297 16.69 -30.65 17.67
N ASN A 298 16.34 -30.49 16.39
CA ASN A 298 15.11 -29.86 15.96
C ASN A 298 14.61 -30.55 14.69
N GLU A 299 13.53 -31.32 14.84
CA GLU A 299 12.86 -32.03 13.74
C GLU A 299 12.23 -31.07 12.73
N LEU A 300 11.95 -29.81 13.11
CA LEU A 300 11.52 -28.77 12.18
C LEU A 300 12.66 -28.04 11.47
N PHE A 301 13.93 -28.36 11.79
CA PHE A 301 15.08 -27.69 11.19
C PHE A 301 15.04 -27.83 9.67
N ASN A 302 14.94 -26.69 8.98
CA ASN A 302 14.81 -26.64 7.52
C ASN A 302 13.60 -27.42 6.96
N LYS A 303 12.54 -27.63 7.75
CA LYS A 303 11.28 -28.28 7.31
C LYS A 303 10.14 -27.31 7.02
N ILE A 304 10.30 -26.04 7.40
CA ILE A 304 9.35 -24.98 7.07
C ILE A 304 9.78 -24.36 5.74
N ALA A 305 8.85 -24.22 4.80
CA ALA A 305 9.06 -23.72 3.44
C ALA A 305 8.77 -22.22 3.35
N THR A 306 9.52 -21.49 2.53
CA THR A 306 9.26 -20.05 2.30
C THR A 306 8.09 -19.80 1.36
N ASN A 307 7.79 -20.76 0.48
CA ASN A 307 6.71 -20.68 -0.50
C ASN A 307 6.22 -22.09 -0.89
N ARG A 308 5.09 -22.16 -1.59
CA ARG A 308 4.48 -23.43 -2.03
C ARG A 308 5.34 -24.28 -2.98
N ASN A 309 6.20 -23.66 -3.79
CA ASN A 309 7.06 -24.41 -4.70
C ASN A 309 8.15 -25.15 -3.92
N GLU A 310 8.73 -24.51 -2.90
CA GLU A 310 9.67 -25.16 -1.98
C GLU A 310 8.98 -26.28 -1.19
N LEU A 311 7.73 -26.07 -0.76
CA LEU A 311 6.95 -27.09 -0.06
C LEU A 311 6.77 -28.37 -0.90
N LYS A 312 6.44 -28.22 -2.19
CA LYS A 312 6.21 -29.35 -3.11
C LYS A 312 7.49 -30.06 -3.55
N SER A 313 8.58 -29.33 -3.70
CA SER A 313 9.83 -29.83 -4.30
C SER A 313 10.83 -30.38 -3.26
N ARG A 314 10.61 -30.14 -1.97
CA ARG A 314 11.52 -30.55 -0.90
C ARG A 314 10.76 -31.28 0.20
N ASN A 315 11.47 -32.04 1.03
CA ASN A 315 10.90 -32.71 2.21
C ASN A 315 10.57 -31.70 3.32
N LYS A 316 9.55 -30.87 3.07
CA LYS A 316 9.04 -29.77 3.91
C LYS A 316 7.63 -30.07 4.37
N TYR A 317 7.19 -29.48 5.48
CA TYR A 317 5.91 -29.77 6.10
C TYR A 317 4.88 -28.67 5.92
N ILE A 318 5.27 -27.40 6.09
CA ILE A 318 4.37 -26.26 6.10
C ILE A 318 5.08 -25.00 5.63
N THR A 319 4.34 -24.04 5.07
CA THR A 319 4.88 -22.71 4.73
C THR A 319 5.02 -21.77 5.93
N VAL A 320 6.01 -20.86 5.91
CA VAL A 320 6.20 -19.82 6.94
C VAL A 320 4.90 -19.03 7.17
N LYS A 321 4.19 -18.70 6.08
CA LYS A 321 2.93 -17.96 6.13
C LYS A 321 1.89 -18.68 6.98
N LEU A 322 1.63 -19.97 6.73
CA LEU A 322 0.59 -20.71 7.44
C LEU A 322 0.99 -21.01 8.89
N PHE A 323 2.26 -21.27 9.16
CA PHE A 323 2.74 -21.47 10.53
C PHE A 323 2.57 -20.20 11.36
N ALA A 324 3.03 -19.05 10.85
CA ALA A 324 2.89 -17.76 11.53
C ALA A 324 1.41 -17.37 11.73
N GLU A 325 0.57 -17.61 10.71
CA GLU A 325 -0.87 -17.37 10.81
C GLU A 325 -1.50 -18.25 11.90
N ALA A 326 -1.17 -19.54 11.96
CA ALA A 326 -1.66 -20.45 12.99
C ALA A 326 -1.20 -20.04 14.40
N LEU A 327 0.04 -19.57 14.57
CA LEU A 327 0.51 -19.02 15.86
C LEU A 327 -0.35 -17.82 16.28
N SER A 328 -0.60 -16.88 15.37
CA SER A 328 -1.36 -15.66 15.67
C SER A 328 -2.80 -15.90 16.13
N TYR A 329 -3.37 -17.08 15.85
CA TYR A 329 -4.70 -17.47 16.32
C TYR A 329 -4.71 -18.14 17.69
N ASN A 330 -3.56 -18.59 18.16
CA ASN A 330 -3.49 -19.53 19.28
C ASN A 330 -2.67 -19.03 20.44
N ILE A 331 -1.74 -18.09 20.23
CA ILE A 331 -0.89 -17.54 21.27
C ILE A 331 -0.88 -16.02 21.23
N GLU A 332 -0.65 -15.40 22.37
CA GLU A 332 -0.35 -13.98 22.49
C GLU A 332 1.17 -13.81 22.61
N LEU A 333 1.78 -13.28 21.55
CA LEU A 333 3.23 -13.10 21.47
C LEU A 333 3.61 -11.68 21.90
N ASP A 334 4.68 -11.58 22.70
CA ASP A 334 5.41 -10.35 22.94
C ASP A 334 6.92 -10.62 23.00
N ALA A 335 7.73 -9.56 23.07
CA ALA A 335 9.18 -9.70 23.10
C ALA A 335 9.72 -10.48 24.32
N ARG A 336 8.96 -10.59 25.41
CA ARG A 336 9.39 -11.24 26.66
C ARG A 336 9.20 -12.74 26.61
N ASN A 337 8.16 -13.22 25.92
CA ASN A 337 7.79 -14.64 25.87
C ASN A 337 8.24 -15.36 24.57
N MET A 338 8.83 -14.63 23.61
CA MET A 338 9.26 -15.19 22.33
C MET A 338 10.26 -16.35 22.46
N GLU A 339 11.25 -16.24 23.36
CA GLU A 339 12.25 -17.29 23.58
C GLU A 339 11.64 -18.56 24.19
N ASP A 340 10.70 -18.38 25.13
CA ASP A 340 10.01 -19.46 25.81
C ASP A 340 9.13 -20.23 24.83
N TYR A 341 8.34 -19.52 24.02
CA TYR A 341 7.56 -20.14 22.95
C TYR A 341 8.45 -20.87 21.95
N LYS A 342 9.57 -20.28 21.53
CA LYS A 342 10.50 -20.94 20.60
C LYS A 342 10.97 -22.28 21.16
N ARG A 343 11.40 -22.32 22.43
CA ARG A 343 11.87 -23.56 23.08
C ARG A 343 10.74 -24.57 23.22
N TYR A 344 9.56 -24.13 23.65
CA TYR A 344 8.40 -25.00 23.82
C TYR A 344 7.96 -25.62 22.50
N PHE A 345 7.77 -24.83 21.44
CA PHE A 345 7.35 -25.34 20.13
C PHE A 345 8.39 -26.30 19.53
N VAL A 346 9.69 -26.04 19.69
CA VAL A 346 10.73 -27.00 19.27
C VAL A 346 10.59 -28.32 20.04
N ALA A 347 10.43 -28.26 21.37
CA ALA A 347 10.27 -29.47 22.20
C ALA A 347 8.99 -30.23 21.87
N PHE A 348 7.88 -29.53 21.64
CA PHE A 348 6.60 -30.08 21.24
C PHE A 348 6.69 -30.81 19.90
N PHE A 349 7.24 -30.16 18.87
CA PHE A 349 7.32 -30.75 17.54
C PHE A 349 8.35 -31.87 17.44
N ASN A 350 9.42 -31.84 18.23
CA ASN A 350 10.34 -32.97 18.36
C ASN A 350 9.62 -34.21 18.90
N GLU A 351 8.84 -34.06 19.96
CA GLU A 351 8.07 -35.15 20.56
C GLU A 351 6.99 -35.67 19.60
N LEU A 352 6.20 -34.76 19.00
CA LEU A 352 5.17 -35.11 18.03
C LEU A 352 5.77 -35.91 16.87
N ILE A 353 6.82 -35.39 16.22
CA ILE A 353 7.43 -36.03 15.05
C ILE A 353 8.08 -37.36 15.46
N GLY A 354 8.70 -37.43 16.64
CA GLY A 354 9.21 -38.68 17.20
C GLY A 354 8.13 -39.75 17.35
N LEU A 355 7.06 -39.44 18.07
CA LEU A 355 5.92 -40.35 18.30
C LEU A 355 5.27 -40.81 16.99
N THR A 356 5.15 -39.92 16.00
CA THR A 356 4.58 -40.29 14.69
C THR A 356 5.45 -41.31 13.96
N LYS A 357 6.78 -41.16 14.01
CA LYS A 357 7.72 -42.12 13.40
C LYS A 357 7.72 -43.45 14.14
N GLU A 358 7.66 -43.43 15.47
CA GLU A 358 7.56 -44.64 16.31
C GLU A 358 6.29 -45.45 16.02
N ASN A 359 5.18 -44.77 15.72
CA ASN A 359 3.92 -45.39 15.31
C ASN A 359 3.88 -45.78 13.81
N GLY A 360 4.99 -45.63 13.08
CA GLY A 360 5.07 -45.98 11.66
C GLY A 360 4.26 -45.07 10.72
N LEU A 361 3.88 -43.88 11.18
CA LEU A 361 3.14 -42.90 10.40
C LEU A 361 4.09 -42.04 9.56
N ASP A 362 3.82 -41.94 8.27
CA ASP A 362 4.58 -41.09 7.34
C ASP A 362 3.67 -40.39 6.31
N LYS A 363 4.29 -39.63 5.40
CA LYS A 363 3.58 -38.88 4.35
C LYS A 363 2.85 -39.76 3.33
N THR A 364 3.28 -41.01 3.16
CA THR A 364 2.77 -41.93 2.14
C THR A 364 1.54 -42.68 2.62
N ASN A 365 1.51 -43.03 3.91
CA ASN A 365 0.46 -43.89 4.48
C ASN A 365 -0.54 -43.13 5.37
N SER A 366 -0.29 -41.86 5.69
CA SER A 366 -1.14 -41.11 6.63
C SER A 366 -1.27 -39.64 6.23
N VAL A 367 -2.19 -38.93 6.91
CA VAL A 367 -2.31 -37.47 6.79
C VAL A 367 -1.32 -36.71 7.67
N VAL A 368 -0.55 -37.39 8.52
CA VAL A 368 0.14 -36.80 9.68
C VAL A 368 1.09 -35.64 9.33
N PHE A 369 1.62 -35.64 8.11
CA PHE A 369 2.55 -34.63 7.59
C PHE A 369 1.97 -33.74 6.47
N GLU A 370 0.65 -33.75 6.29
CA GLU A 370 -0.05 -32.80 5.42
C GLU A 370 0.09 -31.37 5.98
N GLU A 371 0.25 -30.39 5.09
CA GLU A 371 0.52 -29.00 5.47
C GLU A 371 -0.49 -28.46 6.48
N ASN A 372 -1.76 -28.77 6.27
CA ASN A 372 -2.86 -28.26 7.08
C ASN A 372 -2.96 -28.95 8.46
N MET A 373 -2.34 -30.12 8.66
CA MET A 373 -2.28 -30.75 9.98
C MET A 373 -1.43 -29.94 10.96
N PHE A 374 -0.38 -29.28 10.47
CA PHE A 374 0.49 -28.45 11.30
C PHE A 374 -0.24 -27.24 11.90
N ILE A 375 -1.30 -26.74 11.25
CA ILE A 375 -2.20 -25.73 11.83
C ILE A 375 -2.88 -26.30 13.08
N GLY A 376 -3.36 -27.54 12.99
CA GLY A 376 -3.96 -28.27 14.10
C GLY A 376 -2.98 -28.56 15.23
N TYR A 377 -1.77 -29.01 14.91
CA TYR A 377 -0.72 -29.27 15.89
C TYR A 377 -0.30 -28.02 16.66
N ILE A 378 -0.25 -26.85 15.99
CA ILE A 378 0.00 -25.57 16.67
C ILE A 378 -1.13 -25.24 17.65
N ALA A 379 -2.38 -25.54 17.30
CA ALA A 379 -3.52 -25.35 18.20
C ALA A 379 -3.45 -26.26 19.44
N LEU A 380 -3.03 -27.52 19.26
CA LEU A 380 -2.80 -28.45 20.37
C LEU A 380 -1.66 -27.98 21.27
N ALA A 381 -0.53 -27.58 20.68
CA ALA A 381 0.60 -27.05 21.43
C ALA A 381 0.20 -25.86 22.29
N ALA A 382 -0.58 -24.92 21.74
CA ALA A 382 -1.05 -23.76 22.49
C ALA A 382 -2.08 -24.10 23.58
N MET A 383 -2.80 -25.21 23.44
CA MET A 383 -3.81 -25.65 24.40
C MET A 383 -3.20 -26.42 25.59
N TRP A 384 -2.17 -27.23 25.34
CA TRP A 384 -1.54 -28.04 26.37
C TRP A 384 -0.40 -27.30 27.05
N SER A 385 -0.28 -27.44 28.37
CA SER A 385 0.81 -26.87 29.15
C SER A 385 2.11 -27.64 28.97
N ASP A 386 3.24 -26.95 29.20
CA ASP A 386 4.61 -27.51 29.16
C ASP A 386 4.78 -28.80 29.97
N GLU A 387 4.03 -28.98 31.06
CA GLU A 387 4.16 -30.15 31.94
C GLU A 387 3.46 -31.41 31.42
N ASN A 388 2.39 -31.27 30.62
CA ASN A 388 1.51 -32.40 30.27
C ASN A 388 1.46 -32.72 28.76
N TYR A 389 2.05 -31.87 27.91
CA TYR A 389 1.92 -32.02 26.46
C TYR A 389 2.42 -33.37 25.95
N LYS A 390 3.43 -33.99 26.56
CA LYS A 390 3.97 -35.29 26.12
C LYS A 390 2.98 -36.43 26.30
N ALA A 391 2.36 -36.53 27.48
CA ALA A 391 1.35 -37.55 27.76
C ALA A 391 0.12 -37.35 26.87
N ASN A 392 -0.29 -36.09 26.69
CA ASN A 392 -1.40 -35.72 25.84
C ASN A 392 -1.11 -36.04 24.36
N LEU A 393 0.09 -35.73 23.88
CA LEU A 393 0.53 -36.08 22.53
C LEU A 393 0.49 -37.58 22.31
N LYS A 394 1.01 -38.38 23.25
CA LYS A 394 1.00 -39.83 23.13
C LYS A 394 -0.44 -40.35 23.00
N LYS A 395 -1.33 -39.95 23.91
CA LYS A 395 -2.76 -40.34 23.85
C LYS A 395 -3.41 -39.89 22.55
N PHE A 396 -3.16 -38.65 22.14
CA PHE A 396 -3.69 -38.11 20.90
C PHE A 396 -3.23 -38.91 19.69
N ILE A 397 -1.94 -39.26 19.61
CA ILE A 397 -1.41 -40.09 18.51
C ILE A 397 -2.01 -41.49 18.54
N ASP A 398 -2.09 -42.14 19.71
CA ASP A 398 -2.61 -43.50 19.84
C ASP A 398 -4.12 -43.59 19.53
N ASN A 399 -4.89 -42.54 19.86
CA ASN A 399 -6.35 -42.53 19.75
C ASN A 399 -6.89 -41.85 18.48
N THR A 400 -6.03 -41.29 17.63
CA THR A 400 -6.44 -40.57 16.42
C THR A 400 -6.21 -41.42 15.18
N ASP A 401 -7.25 -41.59 14.37
CA ASP A 401 -7.16 -42.26 13.09
C ASP A 401 -6.59 -41.33 11.99
N PHE A 402 -5.28 -41.43 11.76
CA PHE A 402 -4.56 -40.66 10.73
C PHE A 402 -4.67 -41.24 9.31
N SER A 403 -5.52 -42.24 9.09
CA SER A 403 -5.72 -42.79 7.76
C SER A 403 -6.23 -41.72 6.79
N ARG A 404 -5.85 -41.81 5.51
CA ARG A 404 -6.26 -40.84 4.49
C ARG A 404 -7.72 -40.97 4.10
N ASP A 405 -8.37 -42.10 4.41
CA ASP A 405 -9.78 -42.39 4.17
C ASP A 405 -10.71 -41.97 5.32
N ASN A 406 -10.17 -41.51 6.46
CA ASN A 406 -10.98 -40.91 7.51
C ASN A 406 -11.65 -39.61 7.02
N ARG A 407 -12.98 -39.67 6.87
CA ARG A 407 -13.82 -38.58 6.35
C ARG A 407 -13.72 -37.29 7.14
N GLN A 408 -13.37 -37.35 8.42
CA GLN A 408 -13.23 -36.16 9.26
C GLN A 408 -12.13 -35.23 8.74
N TRP A 409 -11.08 -35.76 8.11
CA TRP A 409 -10.01 -34.94 7.54
C TRP A 409 -10.47 -34.11 6.34
N GLU A 410 -11.33 -34.68 5.50
CA GLU A 410 -11.91 -33.97 4.36
C GLU A 410 -12.91 -32.90 4.83
N GLU A 411 -13.82 -33.27 5.73
CA GLU A 411 -14.85 -32.37 6.28
C GLU A 411 -14.26 -31.15 6.98
N ASN A 412 -13.13 -31.32 7.67
CA ASN A 412 -12.44 -30.25 8.37
C ASN A 412 -11.37 -29.53 7.53
N GLY A 413 -11.23 -29.89 6.25
CA GLY A 413 -10.45 -29.14 5.28
C GLY A 413 -8.94 -29.42 5.26
N ILE A 414 -8.49 -30.59 5.75
CA ILE A 414 -7.08 -30.98 5.75
C ILE A 414 -6.51 -31.07 4.32
N PHE A 415 -7.31 -31.50 3.34
CA PHE A 415 -6.87 -31.64 1.94
C PHE A 415 -7.08 -30.39 1.08
N VAL A 416 -7.50 -29.26 1.67
CA VAL A 416 -7.81 -28.06 0.91
C VAL A 416 -6.52 -27.42 0.34
N ALA A 417 -6.44 -27.34 -0.99
CA ALA A 417 -5.28 -26.81 -1.69
C ALA A 417 -5.06 -25.31 -1.47
N GLN A 418 -6.08 -24.51 -1.15
CA GLN A 418 -5.94 -23.07 -0.86
C GLN A 418 -6.58 -22.74 0.50
N MET A 419 -5.73 -22.40 1.46
CA MET A 419 -6.17 -22.08 2.81
C MET A 419 -6.64 -20.63 2.90
N THR A 420 -7.81 -20.44 3.51
CA THR A 420 -8.37 -19.13 3.84
C THR A 420 -8.42 -18.98 5.36
N MET A 421 -8.42 -17.75 5.89
CA MET A 421 -8.49 -17.51 7.34
C MET A 421 -9.65 -18.25 8.02
N LYS A 422 -10.83 -18.28 7.39
CA LYS A 422 -12.01 -18.97 7.93
C LYS A 422 -11.77 -20.49 8.06
N LYS A 423 -11.11 -21.10 7.08
CA LYS A 423 -10.79 -22.53 7.10
C LYS A 423 -9.68 -22.85 8.10
N SER A 424 -8.64 -22.02 8.20
CA SER A 424 -7.59 -22.14 9.23
C SER A 424 -8.21 -22.16 10.63
N LYS A 425 -9.12 -21.24 10.93
CA LYS A 425 -9.85 -21.20 12.22
C LYS A 425 -10.71 -22.43 12.46
N SER A 426 -11.33 -22.99 11.41
CA SER A 426 -12.10 -24.23 11.51
C SER A 426 -11.21 -25.41 11.93
N ILE A 427 -10.03 -25.55 11.32
CA ILE A 427 -9.05 -26.58 11.68
C ILE A 427 -8.59 -26.40 13.13
N VAL A 428 -8.28 -25.17 13.54
CA VAL A 428 -7.89 -24.85 14.93
C VAL A 428 -8.97 -25.31 15.91
N ASN A 429 -10.23 -24.98 15.67
CA ASN A 429 -11.35 -25.35 16.55
C ASN A 429 -11.56 -26.87 16.61
N TYR A 430 -11.45 -27.54 15.46
CA TYR A 430 -11.55 -28.99 15.38
C TYR A 430 -10.46 -29.68 16.20
N PHE A 431 -9.20 -29.27 16.05
CA PHE A 431 -8.10 -29.85 16.82
C PHE A 431 -8.20 -29.56 18.32
N LYS A 432 -8.66 -28.38 18.73
CA LYS A 432 -8.93 -28.11 20.15
C LYS A 432 -9.99 -29.05 20.71
N LYS A 433 -11.04 -29.35 19.94
CA LYS A 433 -12.08 -30.31 20.34
C LYS A 433 -11.52 -31.74 20.43
N VAL A 434 -10.90 -32.24 19.36
CA VAL A 434 -10.36 -33.60 19.32
C VAL A 434 -9.25 -33.80 20.35
N GLY A 435 -8.43 -32.78 20.60
CA GLY A 435 -7.39 -32.82 21.62
C GLY A 435 -7.92 -32.85 23.05
N VAL A 436 -9.20 -32.49 23.28
CA VAL A 436 -9.89 -32.71 24.57
C VAL A 436 -10.54 -34.09 24.59
N ASP A 437 -11.15 -34.52 23.48
CA ASP A 437 -11.86 -35.81 23.40
C ASP A 437 -10.90 -37.03 23.46
N ASN A 438 -9.66 -36.89 22.96
CA ASN A 438 -8.69 -37.98 22.80
C ASN A 438 -7.60 -38.05 23.89
N VAL A 439 -7.63 -37.16 24.89
CA VAL A 439 -6.65 -37.04 25.99
C VAL A 439 -7.33 -37.26 27.33
#